data_AF-A0A961W2C5-F1
#
_entry.id   AF-A0A961W2C5-F1
#
_cell.length_a   1.000
_cell.length_b   1.000
_cell.length_c   1.000
_cell.angle_alpha   90.00
_cell.angle_beta   90.00
_cell.angle_gamma   90.00
#
_symmetry.space_group_name_H-M   'P 1'
#
loop_
_entity.id
_entity.type
_entity.pdbx_description
1 polymer ?
#
loop_
_entity_poly.entity_id
_entity_poly.type
_entity_poly.pdbx_seq_one_letter_code
_entity_poly.pdbx_strand_id
1 'polypeptide(L)'
;MALFLVGLVLFIGIHSIRIIANDRVDAFRDRIGAGPYKGLYSLISLAGLVFIVMGYGDAAVMLGDVWYPPVWTRHLAALLMVPAFVLLVAAYFPGRIKRAVKHP
;
A
#
# COMPACT_ATOMS: atom_id res chain seq x y z
N MET A 1 3.97 20.10 8.18
CA MET A 1 2.65 19.77 7.55
C MET A 1 2.72 19.69 6.01
N ALA A 2 3.16 20.73 5.30
CA ALA A 2 3.19 20.73 3.84
C ALA A 2 3.98 19.55 3.23
N LEU A 3 5.16 19.23 3.79
CA LEU A 3 5.99 18.11 3.34
C LEU A 3 5.26 16.76 3.45
N PHE A 4 4.54 16.53 4.55
CA PHE A 4 3.74 15.33 4.76
C PHE A 4 2.64 15.19 3.70
N LEU A 5 1.90 16.28 3.42
CA LEU A 5 0.85 16.28 2.40
C LEU A 5 1.40 16.03 1.00
N VAL A 6 2.52 16.66 0.63
CA VAL A 6 3.19 16.38 -0.65
C VAL A 6 3.61 14.91 -0.73
N GLY A 7 4.19 14.37 0.35
CA GLY A 7 4.55 12.96 0.42
C GLY A 7 3.35 12.04 0.22
N LEU A 8 2.22 12.34 0.86
CA LEU A 8 0.97 11.59 0.73
C LEU A 8 0.43 11.62 -0.71
N VAL A 9 0.41 12.79 -1.34
CA VAL A 9 -0.04 12.96 -2.73
C VAL A 9 0.85 12.19 -3.69
N LEU A 10 2.17 12.27 -3.54
CA LEU A 10 3.10 11.52 -4.39
C LEU A 10 2.93 10.01 -4.21
N PHE A 11 2.92 9.55 -2.96
CA PHE A 11 2.86 8.13 -2.64
C PHE A 11 1.52 7.53 -3.06
N ILE A 12 0.39 8.08 -2.63
CA ILE A 12 -0.94 7.57 -2.98
C ILE A 12 -1.21 7.77 -4.48
N GLY A 13 -0.82 8.92 -5.03
CA GLY A 13 -1.06 9.26 -6.43
C GLY A 13 -0.39 8.27 -7.39
N ILE A 14 0.90 7.97 -7.20
CA ILE A 14 1.61 7.04 -8.08
C ILE A 14 1.04 5.61 -7.99
N HIS A 15 0.58 5.18 -6.80
CA HIS A 15 -0.05 3.88 -6.62
C HIS A 15 -1.47 3.82 -7.20
N SER A 16 -2.17 4.96 -7.24
CA SER A 16 -3.58 5.02 -7.67
C SER A 16 -3.77 5.36 -9.14
N ILE A 17 -2.74 5.86 -9.84
CA ILE A 17 -2.86 6.32 -11.23
C ILE A 17 -3.38 5.24 -12.18
N ARG A 18 -3.04 3.97 -11.92
CA ARG A 18 -3.53 2.83 -12.71
C ARG A 18 -5.02 2.56 -12.52
N ILE A 19 -5.61 2.96 -11.39
CA ILE A 19 -7.05 2.79 -11.15
C ILE A 19 -7.86 3.67 -12.13
N ILE A 20 -7.36 4.87 -12.43
CA ILE A 20 -8.09 5.88 -13.20
C ILE A 20 -7.63 5.92 -14.66
N ALA A 21 -6.36 5.62 -14.94
CA ALA A 21 -5.74 5.84 -16.24
C ALA A 21 -4.88 4.65 -16.69
N ASN A 22 -5.37 3.42 -16.53
CA ASN A 22 -4.60 2.22 -16.85
C ASN A 22 -4.02 2.25 -18.28
N ASP A 23 -4.84 2.54 -19.29
CA ASP A 23 -4.40 2.53 -20.70
C ASP A 23 -3.30 3.56 -20.99
N ARG A 24 -3.36 4.74 -20.36
CA ARG A 24 -2.33 5.78 -20.51
C ARG A 24 -1.02 5.37 -19.86
N VAL A 25 -1.11 4.70 -18.70
CA VAL A 25 0.07 4.18 -18.00
C VAL A 25 0.71 3.05 -18.80
N ASP A 26 -0.09 2.17 -19.41
CA ASP A 26 0.42 1.09 -20.25
C ASP A 26 1.06 1.65 -21.54
N ALA A 27 0.41 2.61 -22.23
CA ALA A 27 1.01 3.29 -23.38
C ALA A 27 2.33 4.02 -23.03
N PHE A 28 2.40 4.66 -21.86
CA PHE A 28 3.62 5.30 -21.39
C PHE A 28 4.72 4.26 -21.10
N ARG A 29 4.37 3.17 -20.42
CA ARG A 29 5.28 2.05 -20.13
C ARG A 29 5.81 1.41 -21.41
N ASP A 30 4.98 1.24 -22.44
CA ASP A 30 5.38 0.67 -23.72
C ASP A 30 6.35 1.58 -24.47
N ARG A 31 6.18 2.91 -24.34
CA ARG A 31 7.07 3.90 -24.94
C ARG A 31 8.46 3.95 -24.29
N ILE A 32 8.55 3.88 -22.97
CA ILE A 32 9.83 4.01 -22.23
C ILE A 32 10.45 2.67 -21.81
N GLY A 33 9.71 1.57 -21.99
CA GLY A 33 10.11 0.24 -21.54
C GLY A 33 9.80 -0.04 -20.07
N ALA A 34 9.65 -1.33 -19.75
CA ALA A 34 9.26 -1.78 -18.42
C ALA A 34 10.30 -1.46 -17.33
N GLY A 35 11.60 -1.50 -17.65
CA GLY A 35 12.68 -1.18 -16.71
C GLY A 35 12.66 0.28 -16.26
N PRO A 36 12.81 1.25 -17.19
CA PRO A 36 12.72 2.67 -16.87
C PRO A 36 11.42 3.08 -16.18
N TYR A 37 10.28 2.52 -16.61
CA TYR A 37 9.00 2.75 -15.95
C TYR A 37 9.02 2.30 -14.48
N LYS A 38 9.49 1.08 -14.19
CA LYS A 38 9.62 0.57 -12.82
C LYS A 38 10.59 1.42 -12.00
N GLY A 39 11.70 1.86 -12.59
CA GLY A 39 12.66 2.75 -11.93
C GLY A 39 12.03 4.07 -11.52
N LEU A 40 11.34 4.74 -12.45
CA LEU A 40 10.64 6.00 -12.19
C LEU A 40 9.54 5.83 -11.12
N TYR A 41 8.74 4.78 -11.25
CA TYR A 41 7.70 4.45 -10.27
C TYR A 41 8.27 4.29 -8.85
N SER A 42 9.35 3.51 -8.73
CA SER A 42 10.01 3.26 -7.44
C SER A 42 10.63 4.52 -6.86
N LEU A 43 11.26 5.36 -7.68
CA LEU A 43 11.84 6.63 -7.23
C LEU A 43 10.77 7.60 -6.71
N ILE A 44 9.67 7.76 -7.43
CA ILE A 44 8.55 8.61 -6.98
C ILE A 44 7.94 8.07 -5.68
N SER A 45 7.74 6.76 -5.60
CA SER A 45 7.22 6.09 -4.40
C SER A 45 8.14 6.29 -3.19
N LEU A 46 9.46 6.12 -3.39
CA LEU A 46 10.46 6.30 -2.34
C LEU A 46 10.52 7.77 -1.89
N ALA A 47 10.53 8.71 -2.82
CA ALA A 47 10.52 10.14 -2.48
C ALA A 47 9.27 10.51 -1.68
N GLY A 48 8.09 10.02 -2.09
CA GLY A 48 6.84 10.20 -1.34
C GLY A 48 6.94 9.66 0.09
N LEU A 49 7.47 8.44 0.25
CA LEU A 49 7.67 7.82 1.57
C LEU A 49 8.65 8.63 2.44
N VAL A 50 9.78 9.08 1.90
CA VAL A 50 10.76 9.91 2.62
C VAL A 50 10.10 11.20 3.11
N PHE A 51 9.31 11.86 2.26
CA PHE A 51 8.60 13.09 2.64
C PHE A 51 7.53 12.86 3.71
N ILE A 52 6.81 11.74 3.66
CA ILE A 52 5.89 11.33 4.73
C ILE A 52 6.64 11.20 6.05
N VAL A 53 7.76 10.47 6.07
CA VAL A 53 8.56 10.24 7.29
C VAL A 53 9.11 11.55 7.85
N MET A 54 9.72 12.38 7.00
CA MET A 54 10.27 13.68 7.41
C MET A 54 9.18 14.65 7.90
N GLY A 55 8.02 14.66 7.25
CA GLY A 55 6.90 15.54 7.59
C GLY A 55 6.04 15.04 8.75
N TYR A 56 6.23 13.81 9.22
CA TYR A 56 5.37 13.18 10.22
C TYR A 56 5.44 13.89 11.58
N GLY A 57 6.62 14.36 12.01
CA GLY A 57 6.77 15.06 13.29
C GLY A 57 5.86 16.29 13.40
N ASP A 58 5.88 17.16 12.38
CA ASP A 58 4.99 18.32 12.31
C ASP A 58 3.51 17.90 12.26
N ALA A 59 3.20 16.82 11.53
CA ALA A 59 1.83 16.34 11.41
C ALA A 59 1.31 15.81 12.75
N ALA A 60 2.13 15.03 13.48
CA ALA A 60 1.78 14.49 14.79
C ALA A 60 1.49 15.59 15.81
N VAL A 61 2.30 16.67 15.84
CA VAL A 61 2.06 17.82 16.73
C VAL A 61 0.76 18.54 16.38
N MET A 62 0.46 18.70 15.09
CA MET A 62 -0.74 19.42 14.63
C MET A 62 -2.04 18.62 14.78
N LEU A 63 -2.01 17.31 14.53
CA LEU A 63 -3.20 16.45 14.59
C LEU A 63 -3.45 15.88 15.99
N GLY A 64 -2.42 15.78 16.84
CA GLY A 64 -2.49 15.05 18.09
C GLY A 64 -2.82 13.56 17.88
N ASP A 65 -3.26 12.89 18.94
CA ASP A 65 -3.72 11.51 18.86
C ASP A 65 -5.09 11.45 18.18
N VAL A 66 -5.10 11.04 16.90
CA VAL A 66 -6.33 10.95 16.09
C VAL A 66 -7.15 9.71 16.40
N TRP A 67 -6.55 8.67 16.99
CA TRP A 67 -7.19 7.39 17.21
C TRP A 67 -6.67 6.64 18.44
N TYR A 68 -7.59 6.26 19.33
CA TYR A 68 -7.33 5.37 20.46
C TYR A 68 -8.03 4.03 20.23
N PRO A 69 -7.33 3.00 19.70
CA PRO A 69 -7.95 1.72 19.40
C PRO A 69 -8.40 1.03 20.69
N PRO A 70 -9.62 0.44 20.73
CA PRO A 70 -10.04 -0.38 21.86
C PRO A 70 -9.06 -1.54 22.06
N VAL A 71 -8.53 -1.71 23.27
CA VAL A 71 -7.43 -2.67 23.55
C VAL A 71 -7.76 -4.10 23.13
N TRP A 72 -9.03 -4.50 23.22
CA TRP A 72 -9.48 -5.85 22.86
C TRP A 72 -9.29 -6.18 21.37
N THR A 73 -9.26 -5.16 20.50
CA THR A 73 -9.12 -5.35 19.03
C THR A 73 -7.80 -6.02 18.65
N ARG A 74 -6.75 -5.91 19.49
CA ARG A 74 -5.49 -6.63 19.28
C ARG A 74 -5.67 -8.15 19.35
N HIS A 75 -6.57 -8.63 20.22
CA HIS A 75 -6.85 -10.05 20.37
C HIS A 75 -7.68 -10.56 19.19
N LEU A 76 -8.64 -9.76 18.71
CA LEU A 76 -9.36 -10.05 17.47
C LEU A 76 -8.40 -10.13 16.28
N ALA A 77 -7.48 -9.17 16.14
CA ALA A 77 -6.47 -9.20 15.08
C ALA A 77 -5.59 -10.47 15.15
N ALA A 78 -5.11 -10.83 16.35
CA ALA A 78 -4.34 -12.06 16.56
C ALA A 78 -5.14 -13.32 16.19
N LEU A 79 -6.43 -13.37 16.54
CA LEU A 79 -7.31 -14.48 16.18
C LEU A 79 -7.50 -14.59 14.66
N LEU A 80 -7.70 -13.47 13.97
CA LEU A 80 -7.86 -13.42 12.50
C LEU A 80 -6.57 -13.77 11.76
N MET A 81 -5.40 -13.56 12.36
CA MET A 81 -4.12 -13.97 11.77
C MET A 81 -3.97 -15.50 11.65
N VAL A 82 -4.61 -16.28 12.53
CA VAL A 82 -4.56 -17.75 12.48
C VAL A 82 -5.09 -18.30 11.15
N PRO A 83 -6.34 -18.01 10.72
CA PRO A 83 -6.80 -18.41 9.39
C PRO A 83 -6.07 -17.68 8.27
N ALA A 84 -5.62 -16.43 8.46
CA ALA A 84 -4.86 -15.70 7.43
C ALA A 84 -3.56 -16.43 7.04
N PHE A 85 -2.83 -17.01 7.98
CA PHE A 85 -1.63 -17.81 7.68
C PHE A 85 -1.97 -19.10 6.92
N VAL A 86 -3.08 -19.76 7.24
CA VAL A 86 -3.56 -20.93 6.49
C VAL A 86 -3.90 -20.54 5.05
N LEU A 87 -4.60 -19.42 4.87
CA LEU A 87 -4.94 -18.89 3.55
C LEU A 87 -3.69 -18.49 2.76
N LEU A 88 -2.69 -17.90 3.41
CA LEU A 88 -1.42 -17.53 2.77
C LEU A 88 -0.73 -18.74 2.16
N VAL A 89 -0.68 -19.87 2.88
CA VAL A 89 -0.15 -21.14 2.33
C VAL A 89 -1.06 -21.67 1.24
N ALA A 90 -2.38 -21.69 1.47
CA ALA A 90 -3.36 -22.20 0.51
C ALA A 90 -3.32 -21.47 -0.84
N ALA A 91 -2.92 -20.19 -0.88
CA ALA A 91 -2.75 -19.44 -2.12
C ALA A 91 -1.76 -20.09 -3.10
N TYR A 92 -0.71 -20.74 -2.57
CA TYR A 92 0.37 -21.32 -3.39
C TYR A 92 0.22 -22.82 -3.68
N PHE A 93 -0.65 -23.54 -2.97
CA PHE A 93 -0.84 -24.99 -3.14
C PHE A 93 -2.26 -25.35 -3.58
N PRO A 94 -2.45 -26.34 -4.48
CA PRO A 94 -3.78 -26.82 -4.82
C PRO A 94 -4.42 -27.55 -3.62
N GLY A 95 -5.69 -27.28 -3.34
CA GLY A 95 -6.39 -27.92 -2.23
C GLY A 95 -7.86 -27.52 -2.11
N ARG A 96 -8.57 -28.18 -1.20
CA ARG A 96 -10.01 -27.92 -0.94
C ARG A 96 -10.25 -26.49 -0.44
N ILE A 97 -9.32 -25.96 0.36
CA ILE A 97 -9.37 -24.58 0.88
C ILE A 97 -9.28 -23.59 -0.28
N LYS A 98 -8.27 -23.70 -1.15
CA LYS A 98 -8.13 -22.86 -2.36
C LYS A 98 -9.37 -22.89 -3.25
N ARG A 99 -9.95 -24.09 -3.47
CA ARG A 99 -11.19 -24.25 -4.25
C ARG A 99 -12.40 -23.54 -3.62
N ALA A 100 -12.50 -23.53 -2.29
CA ALA A 100 -13.63 -22.93 -1.58
C ALA A 100 -13.54 -21.40 -1.52
N VAL A 101 -12.35 -20.87 -1.21
CA VAL A 101 -12.15 -19.44 -0.98
C VAL A 101 -12.01 -18.67 -2.31
N LYS A 102 -11.63 -19.36 -3.40
CA LYS A 102 -11.38 -18.83 -4.76
C LYS A 102 -10.25 -17.80 -4.85
N HIS A 103 -10.03 -17.00 -3.80
CA HIS A 103 -8.93 -16.04 -3.66
C HIS A 103 -8.41 -15.92 -2.21
N PRO A 104 -7.10 -15.75 -2.02
CA PRO A 104 -6.07 -15.77 -3.06
C PRO A 104 -5.85 -17.17 -3.65
#